data_AF-A0A9N9IVC5-F1
#
_entry.id   AF-A0A9N9IVC5-F1
#
_cell.length_a   1.000
_cell.length_b   1.000
_cell.length_c   1.000
_cell.angle_alpha   90.00
_cell.angle_beta   90.00
_cell.angle_gamma   90.00
#
_symmetry.space_group_name_H-M   'P 1'
#
loop_
_entity.id
_entity.type
_entity.pdbx_description
1 polymer ?
#
loop_
_entity_poly.entity_id
_entity_poly.type
_entity_poly.pdbx_seq_one_letter_code
_entity_poly.pdbx_strand_id
1 'polypeptide(L)' 'ILEDNNQALTPELRSLVQNRQFWANAKALAKILLPAKNAVKMVESKSTTTANVFLYLIQMAVAINILEKDNLYEHMEF' A
#
# COMPACT_ATOMS: atom_id res chain seq x y z
N ILE A 1 -13.24 20.33 -1.76
CA ILE A 1 -14.29 20.19 -0.73
C ILE A 1 -13.85 19.12 0.26
N LEU A 2 -13.13 19.52 1.31
CA LEU A 2 -12.86 18.74 2.54
C LEU A 2 -12.79 19.68 3.76
N GLU A 3 -13.40 20.87 3.68
CA GLU A 3 -13.22 21.90 4.71
C GLU A 3 -14.16 21.76 5.91
N ASP A 4 -15.18 20.89 5.88
CA ASP A 4 -16.31 21.04 6.79
C ASP A 4 -16.51 19.93 7.84
N ASN A 5 -15.45 19.20 8.23
CA ASN A 5 -15.57 18.25 9.35
C ASN A 5 -14.33 18.05 10.22
N ASN A 6 -13.32 18.93 10.10
CA ASN A 6 -12.11 18.84 10.91
C ASN A 6 -12.36 19.03 12.42
N GLN A 7 -13.49 19.63 12.83
CA GLN A 7 -13.84 19.83 14.24
C GLN A 7 -14.34 18.56 14.94
N ALA A 8 -14.74 17.51 14.22
CA ALA A 8 -15.20 16.25 14.79
C ALA A 8 -14.07 15.25 15.11
N LEU A 9 -12.85 15.52 14.64
CA LEU A 9 -11.69 14.65 14.83
C LEU A 9 -10.90 15.07 16.07
N THR A 10 -10.51 14.09 16.88
CA THR A 10 -9.59 14.32 18.00
C THR A 10 -8.27 14.90 17.47
N PRO A 11 -7.52 15.66 18.29
CA PRO A 11 -6.24 16.23 17.88
C PRO A 11 -5.26 15.19 17.28
N GLU A 12 -5.29 13.96 17.78
CA GLU A 12 -4.48 12.83 17.31
C GLU A 12 -4.91 12.36 15.91
N LEU A 13 -6.21 12.25 15.67
CA LEU A 13 -6.71 11.89 14.33
C LEU A 13 -6.43 13.00 13.32
N ARG A 14 -6.52 14.27 13.76
CA ARG A 14 -6.20 15.42 12.90
C ARG A 14 -4.73 15.43 12.50
N SER A 15 -3.82 15.16 13.45
CA SER A 15 -2.38 15.09 13.15
C SER A 15 -2.05 13.93 12.22
N LEU A 16 -2.73 12.78 12.37
CA LEU A 16 -2.58 11.63 11.48
C LEU A 16 -3.06 11.93 10.05
N VAL A 17 -4.24 12.54 9.90
CA VAL A 17 -4.81 12.89 8.58
C VAL A 17 -3.96 13.94 7.86
N GLN A 18 -3.28 14.83 8.59
CA GLN A 18 -2.38 15.82 8.01
C GLN A 18 -0.97 15.27 7.75
N ASN A 19 -0.64 14.08 8.26
CA ASN A 19 0.69 13.49 8.13
C ASN A 19 0.89 12.91 6.72
N ARG A 20 1.71 13.57 5.90
CA ARG A 20 2.03 13.10 4.54
C ARG A 20 2.69 11.73 4.51
N GLN A 21 3.57 11.44 5.49
CA GLN A 21 4.24 10.15 5.60
C GLN A 21 3.24 9.02 5.89
N PHE A 22 2.23 9.27 6.72
CA PHE A 22 1.17 8.30 6.98
C PHE A 22 0.46 7.89 5.68
N TRP A 23 0.06 8.85 4.85
CA TRP A 23 -0.59 8.56 3.58
C TRP A 23 0.34 7.92 2.56
N ALA A 24 1.61 8.32 2.51
CA ALA A 24 2.63 7.67 1.69
C ALA A 24 2.79 6.19 2.07
N ASN A 25 2.93 5.90 3.36
CA ASN A 25 3.03 4.54 3.90
C ASN A 25 1.77 3.72 3.61
N ALA A 26 0.57 4.30 3.79
CA ALA A 26 -0.69 3.64 3.49
C ALA A 26 -0.81 3.29 2.00
N LYS A 27 -0.38 4.20 1.11
CA LYS A 27 -0.35 3.97 -0.34
C LYS A 27 0.67 2.88 -0.72
N ALA A 28 1.85 2.87 -0.09
CA ALA A 28 2.86 1.83 -0.28
C ALA A 28 2.33 0.45 0.14
N LEU A 29 1.72 0.38 1.32
CA LEU A 29 1.10 -0.85 1.83
C LEU A 29 0.00 -1.35 0.89
N ALA A 30 -0.85 -0.47 0.37
CA ALA A 30 -1.90 -0.83 -0.58
C ALA A 30 -1.34 -1.46 -1.88
N LYS A 31 -0.20 -0.97 -2.39
CA LYS A 31 0.47 -1.55 -3.56
C LYS A 31 0.97 -2.97 -3.26
N ILE A 32 1.57 -3.20 -2.09
CA ILE A 32 2.07 -4.51 -1.66
C ILE A 32 0.92 -5.52 -1.47
N LEU A 33 -0.19 -5.09 -0.89
CA LEU A 33 -1.31 -5.98 -0.57
C LEU A 33 -2.22 -6.29 -1.77
N LEU A 34 -2.17 -5.52 -2.85
CA LEU A 34 -3.01 -5.74 -4.02
C LEU A 34 -2.78 -7.13 -4.67
N PRO A 35 -1.55 -7.58 -4.94
CA PRO A 35 -1.30 -8.95 -5.40
C PRO A 35 -1.81 -10.02 -4.42
N ALA A 36 -1.63 -9.84 -3.11
CA ALA A 36 -2.14 -10.77 -2.09
C ALA A 36 -3.67 -10.91 -2.17
N LYS A 37 -4.38 -9.79 -2.26
CA LYS A 37 -5.84 -9.77 -2.40
C LYS A 37 -6.29 -10.53 -3.66
N ASN A 38 -5.59 -10.37 -4.77
CA ASN A 38 -5.91 -11.06 -6.02
C ASN A 38 -5.63 -12.56 -5.93
N ALA A 39 -4.53 -12.96 -5.29
CA ALA A 39 -4.22 -14.36 -5.03
C ALA A 39 -5.32 -15.03 -4.18
N VAL A 40 -5.74 -14.39 -3.08
CA VAL A 40 -6.81 -14.90 -2.21
C VAL A 40 -8.09 -15.11 -3.01
N LYS A 41 -8.53 -14.10 -3.77
CA LYS A 41 -9.73 -14.20 -4.62
C LYS A 41 -9.66 -15.36 -5.61
N MET A 42 -8.50 -15.55 -6.24
CA MET A 42 -8.29 -16.62 -7.22
C MET A 42 -8.28 -18.02 -6.60
N VAL A 43 -7.77 -18.15 -5.37
CA VAL A 43 -7.81 -19.39 -4.60
C VAL A 43 -9.25 -19.68 -4.17
N GLU A 44 -9.96 -18.69 -3.64
CA GLU A 44 -11.35 -18.80 -3.21
C GLU A 44 -12.29 -19.16 -4.38
N SER A 45 -12.06 -18.61 -5.58
CA SER A 45 -12.82 -18.95 -6.79
C SER A 45 -12.48 -20.31 -7.39
N LYS A 46 -11.49 -21.03 -6.84
CA LYS A 46 -10.96 -22.31 -7.37
C LYS A 46 -10.55 -22.24 -8.85
N SER A 47 -10.22 -21.05 -9.34
CA SER A 47 -9.93 -20.79 -10.76
C SER A 47 -8.43 -20.62 -11.01
N THR A 48 -7.58 -21.32 -10.24
CA THR A 48 -6.15 -21.06 -10.20
C THR A 48 -5.32 -22.31 -9.92
N THR A 49 -4.03 -22.23 -10.24
CA THR A 49 -3.02 -23.24 -9.87
C THR A 49 -2.07 -22.66 -8.82
N THR A 50 -1.33 -23.52 -8.13
CA THR A 50 -0.26 -23.09 -7.22
C THR A 50 0.78 -22.21 -7.92
N ALA A 51 1.09 -22.48 -9.19
CA ALA A 51 2.01 -21.65 -9.98
C ALA A 51 1.48 -20.22 -10.16
N ASN A 52 0.18 -20.05 -10.41
CA ASN A 52 -0.44 -18.74 -10.51
C ASN A 52 -0.38 -17.98 -9.17
N VAL A 53 -0.60 -18.66 -8.04
CA VAL A 53 -0.46 -18.07 -6.70
C VAL A 53 0.99 -17.64 -6.45
N PHE A 54 1.97 -18.44 -6.86
CA PHE A 54 3.39 -18.10 -6.74
C PHE A 54 3.76 -16.83 -7.52
N LEU A 55 3.17 -16.60 -8.70
CA LEU A 55 3.38 -15.36 -9.44
C LEU A 55 2.93 -14.11 -8.65
N TYR A 56 1.83 -14.19 -7.88
CA TYR A 56 1.43 -13.09 -7.00
C TYR A 56 2.43 -12.86 -5.86
N LEU A 57 3.06 -13.91 -5.33
CA LEU A 57 4.14 -13.76 -4.34
C LEU A 57 5.34 -13.01 -4.95
N ILE A 58 5.73 -13.35 -6.18
CA ILE A 58 6.79 -12.62 -6.91
C ILE A 58 6.38 -11.15 -7.12
N GLN A 59 5.14 -10.88 -7.51
CA GLN A 59 4.65 -9.52 -7.70
C GLN A 59 4.70 -8.69 -6.40
N MET A 60 4.41 -9.29 -5.24
CA MET A 60 4.61 -8.61 -3.95
C MET A 60 6.08 -8.29 -3.70
N ALA A 61 6.99 -9.25 -3.93
CA ALA A 61 8.42 -9.03 -3.76
C ALA A 61 8.95 -7.90 -4.65
N VAL A 62 8.47 -7.83 -5.90
CA VAL A 62 8.78 -6.75 -6.83
C VAL A 62 8.25 -5.41 -6.30
N ALA A 63 7.01 -5.37 -5.80
CA ALA A 63 6.42 -4.14 -5.25
C ALA A 63 7.21 -3.62 -4.04
N ILE A 64 7.69 -4.51 -3.16
CA ILE A 64 8.55 -4.15 -2.01
C ILE A 64 9.87 -3.54 -2.50
N ASN A 65 10.54 -4.18 -3.45
CA ASN A 65 11.83 -3.72 -3.99
C ASN A 65 11.71 -2.35 -4.69
N ILE A 66 10.62 -2.10 -5.41
CA ILE A 66 10.36 -0.78 -6.01
C ILE A 66 10.22 0.29 -4.92
N LEU A 67 9.47 0.01 -3.85
CA LEU A 67 9.28 0.96 -2.76
C LEU A 67 10.58 1.24 -1.99
N GLU A 68 11.43 0.23 -1.81
CA GLU A 68 12.77 0.41 -1.25
C GLU A 68 13.61 1.36 -2.11
N LYS A 69 13.56 1.20 -3.43
CA LYS A 69 14.28 2.07 -4.38
C LYS A 69 13.70 3.48 -4.42
N ASP A 70 12.38 3.64 -4.43
CA ASP A 70 11.72 4.95 -4.43
C ASP A 70 12.10 5.75 -3.17
N ASN A 71 12.17 5.10 -1.99
CA ASN A 71 12.65 5.72 -0.76
C ASN A 71 14.14 6.09 -0.80
N LEU A 72 14.97 5.38 -1.56
CA LEU A 72 16.39 5.73 -1.74
C LEU A 72 16.56 6.98 -2.60
N TYR A 73 15.71 7.21 -3.60
CA TYR A 73 15.77 8.40 -4.46
C TYR A 73 15.20 9.66 -3.78
N GLU A 74 14.19 9.55 -2.91
CA GLU A 74 13.68 10.68 -2.11
C GLU A 74 14.71 11.23 -1.09
N HIS A 75 15.76 10.47 -0.76
CA HIS A 75 16.86 10.91 0.12
C HIS A 75 18.11 11.40 -0.62
N MET A 76 18.10 11.42 -1.96
CA MET A 76 19.21 11.88 -2.80
C MET A 76 18.93 13.20 -3.53
N GLU A 77 17.82 13.89 -3.24
CA GLU A 77 17.62 15.25 -3.77
C GLU A 77 18.53 16.24 -3.01
N PHE A 78 19.50 16.79 -3.75
CA PHE A 78 20.49 17.80 -3.35
C PHE A 78 19.89 19.20 -3.20
#